data_AF-A0A059Q0Y5-F1
#
_entry.id   AF-A0A059Q0Y5-F1
#
_cell.length_a   1.000
_cell.length_b   1.000
_cell.length_c   1.000
_cell.angle_alpha   90.00
_cell.angle_beta   90.00
_cell.angle_gamma   90.00
#
_symmetry.space_group_name_H-M   'P 1'
#
loop_
_entity.id
_entity.type
_entity.pdbx_description
1 polymer ?
#
loop_
_entity_poly.entity_id
_entity_poly.type
_entity_poly.pdbx_seq_one_letter_code
_entity_poly.pdbx_strand_id
1 'polypeptide(L)'
;MTLLMTVASMRRWPADSPWAELQEGRWAWKAWEAGRIEEEFDPSLFDGSHQLAEMKRCVEVGLLCTQRDREDRRTMADVLEMLHGHKELHIPKMPSWFQEDGNSSPL
;
A
#
# COMPACT_ATOMS: atom_id res chain seq x y z
N MET A 1 -7.60 -8.98 0.72
CA MET A 1 -8.75 -8.07 0.45
C MET A 1 -9.20 -7.32 1.70
N THR A 2 -9.06 -7.86 2.92
CA THR A 2 -9.47 -7.16 4.17
C THR A 2 -8.40 -6.26 4.77
N LEU A 3 -7.12 -6.60 4.69
CA LEU A 3 -6.00 -5.80 5.25
C LEU A 3 -5.93 -4.36 4.71
N LEU A 4 -6.20 -4.17 3.41
CA LEU A 4 -6.15 -2.83 2.79
C LEU A 4 -7.32 -1.95 3.26
N MET A 5 -8.50 -2.54 3.43
CA MET A 5 -9.70 -1.84 3.92
C MET A 5 -9.53 -1.40 5.38
N THR A 6 -8.81 -2.18 6.19
CA THR A 6 -8.48 -1.80 7.57
C THR A 6 -7.51 -0.62 7.60
N VAL A 7 -6.47 -0.60 6.76
CA VAL A 7 -5.56 0.56 6.64
C VAL A 7 -6.26 1.79 6.04
N ALA A 8 -7.22 1.60 5.12
CA ALA A 8 -8.05 2.70 4.62
C ALA A 8 -8.98 3.28 5.70
N SER A 9 -9.47 2.45 6.63
CA SER A 9 -10.30 2.87 7.77
C SER A 9 -9.51 3.63 8.85
N MET A 10 -8.18 3.54 8.83
CA MET A 10 -7.31 4.28 9.73
C MET A 10 -7.23 5.78 9.37
N ARG A 11 -7.70 6.19 8.19
CA ARG A 11 -7.79 7.60 7.80
C ARG A 11 -9.25 8.06 7.74
N ARG A 12 -9.60 9.06 8.53
CA ARG A 12 -10.87 9.81 8.42
C ARG A 12 -10.77 10.74 7.19
N TRP A 13 -11.08 10.25 6.00
CA TRP A 13 -11.09 11.10 4.82
C TRP A 13 -12.32 12.04 4.80
N PRO A 14 -12.15 13.35 4.57
CA PRO A 14 -13.25 14.26 4.26
C PRO A 14 -13.98 13.80 2.98
N ALA A 15 -15.31 13.86 2.99
CA ALA A 15 -16.17 13.39 1.88
C ALA A 15 -15.94 14.12 0.54
N ASP A 16 -15.22 15.24 0.59
CA ASP A 16 -14.84 16.16 -0.48
C ASP A 16 -13.38 16.02 -0.93
N SER A 17 -12.67 14.99 -0.46
CA SER A 17 -11.28 14.74 -0.85
C SER A 17 -11.18 14.46 -2.37
N PRO A 18 -10.35 15.20 -3.13
CA PRO A 18 -10.12 14.96 -4.56
C PRO A 18 -9.59 13.55 -4.88
N TRP A 19 -9.20 12.80 -3.85
CA TRP A 19 -8.67 11.44 -3.92
C TRP A 19 -9.74 10.36 -3.70
N ALA A 20 -11.01 10.74 -3.47
CA ALA A 20 -12.11 9.83 -3.15
C ALA A 20 -12.52 8.89 -4.32
N GLU A 21 -12.23 9.29 -5.57
CA GLU A 21 -12.61 8.51 -6.76
C GLU A 21 -11.44 7.78 -7.45
N LEU A 22 -10.18 8.07 -7.10
CA LEU A 22 -9.02 7.47 -7.76
C LEU A 22 -7.88 7.13 -6.79
N GLN A 23 -7.66 5.83 -6.64
CA GLN A 23 -6.42 5.17 -6.22
C GLN A 23 -5.97 5.30 -4.76
N GLU A 24 -6.55 4.43 -3.93
CA GLU A 24 -5.94 3.95 -2.68
C GLU A 24 -4.52 3.39 -2.89
N GLY A 25 -4.24 2.82 -4.07
CA GLY A 25 -2.89 2.37 -4.43
C GLY A 25 -1.89 3.50 -4.72
N ARG A 26 -2.32 4.60 -5.39
CA ARG A 26 -1.42 5.70 -5.85
C ARG A 26 -0.77 6.38 -4.68
N TRP A 27 -1.55 6.70 -3.66
CA TRP A 27 -1.01 7.40 -2.49
C TRP A 27 0.02 6.49 -1.79
N ALA A 28 -0.31 5.22 -1.56
CA ALA A 28 0.53 4.28 -0.83
C ALA A 28 1.86 4.07 -1.57
N TRP A 29 1.80 3.95 -2.90
CA TRP A 29 3.00 3.88 -3.73
C TRP A 29 3.85 5.14 -3.67
N LYS A 30 3.26 6.34 -3.83
CA LYS A 30 4.01 7.61 -3.77
C LYS A 30 4.65 7.83 -2.41
N ALA A 31 3.93 7.51 -1.33
CA ALA A 31 4.45 7.60 0.02
C ALA A 31 5.60 6.61 0.26
N TRP A 32 5.47 5.38 -0.24
CA TRP A 32 6.52 4.36 -0.18
C TRP A 32 7.77 4.78 -0.97
N GLU A 33 7.61 5.22 -2.22
CA GLU A 33 8.69 5.69 -3.09
C GLU A 33 9.42 6.90 -2.50
N ALA A 34 8.69 7.79 -1.84
CA ALA A 34 9.25 8.95 -1.15
C ALA A 34 9.91 8.60 0.21
N GLY A 35 9.77 7.37 0.71
CA GLY A 35 10.24 6.96 2.02
C GLY A 35 9.47 7.56 3.20
N ARG A 36 8.25 8.08 2.96
CA ARG A 36 7.46 8.85 3.93
C ARG A 36 6.16 8.17 4.37
N ILE A 37 6.03 6.85 4.23
CA ILE A 37 4.82 6.12 4.67
C ILE A 37 4.44 6.43 6.13
N GLU A 38 5.43 6.56 7.01
CA GLU A 38 5.19 6.78 8.43
C GLU A 38 4.56 8.14 8.73
N GLU A 39 4.91 9.17 7.93
CA GLU A 39 4.37 10.53 8.04
C GLU A 39 2.90 10.61 7.60
N GLU A 40 2.45 9.61 6.87
CA GLU A 40 1.09 9.52 6.34
C GLU A 40 0.11 8.91 7.35
N PHE A 41 0.61 8.26 8.41
CA PHE A 41 -0.26 7.72 9.45
C PHE A 41 -0.70 8.82 10.43
N ASP A 42 -1.97 8.79 10.80
CA ASP A 42 -2.49 9.65 11.86
C ASP A 42 -1.82 9.25 13.20
N PRO A 43 -1.18 10.20 13.92
CA PRO A 43 -0.51 9.92 15.19
C PRO A 43 -1.42 9.33 16.28
N SER A 44 -2.74 9.46 16.17
CA SER A 44 -3.70 8.84 17.10
C SER A 44 -3.87 7.34 16.93
N LEU A 45 -3.32 6.74 15.87
CA LEU A 45 -3.47 5.33 15.54
C LEU A 45 -2.41 4.43 16.20
N PHE A 46 -1.36 5.02 16.76
CA PHE A 46 -0.24 4.30 17.35
C PHE A 46 0.25 5.02 18.59
N ASP A 47 0.67 4.24 19.59
CA ASP A 47 1.19 4.70 20.88
C ASP A 47 2.72 4.52 20.97
N GLY A 48 3.37 4.16 19.85
CA GLY A 48 4.82 3.98 19.83
C GLY A 48 5.39 3.53 18.49
N SER A 49 6.73 3.52 18.43
CA SER A 49 7.50 3.18 17.23
C SER A 49 7.31 1.75 16.75
N HIS A 50 6.98 0.80 17.65
CA HIS A 50 6.71 -0.58 17.28
C HIS A 50 5.46 -0.71 16.41
N GLN A 51 4.35 -0.14 16.86
CA GLN A 51 3.07 -0.17 16.15
C GLN A 51 3.19 0.58 14.81
N LEU A 52 3.90 1.71 14.80
CA LEU A 52 4.21 2.44 13.58
C LEU A 52 4.99 1.59 12.56
N ALA A 53 6.00 0.84 13.01
CA ALA A 53 6.76 -0.07 12.16
C ALA A 53 5.90 -1.24 11.62
N GLU A 54 4.98 -1.78 12.43
CA GLU A 54 4.02 -2.80 11.99
C GLU A 54 3.04 -2.26 10.95
N MET A 55 2.54 -1.04 11.13
CA MET A 55 1.68 -0.35 10.16
C MET A 55 2.40 -0.11 8.83
N LYS A 56 3.63 0.39 8.88
CA LYS A 56 4.48 0.55 7.69
C LYS A 56 4.67 -0.78 6.95
N ARG A 57 5.05 -1.82 7.68
CA ARG A 57 5.21 -3.18 7.12
C ARG A 57 3.92 -3.69 6.48
N CYS A 58 2.76 -3.43 7.08
CA CYS A 58 1.47 -3.80 6.50
C CYS A 58 1.23 -3.11 5.15
N VAL A 59 1.60 -1.83 5.01
CA VAL A 59 1.49 -1.09 3.74
C VAL A 59 2.44 -1.68 2.69
N GLU A 60 3.70 -1.93 3.05
CA GLU A 60 4.71 -2.51 2.15
C GLU A 60 4.30 -3.90 1.65
N VAL A 61 3.78 -4.76 2.54
CA VAL A 61 3.21 -6.06 2.17
C VAL A 61 1.98 -5.89 1.28
N GLY A 62 1.12 -4.91 1.54
CA GLY A 62 -0.03 -4.57 0.69
C GLY A 62 0.38 -4.21 -0.74
N LEU A 63 1.46 -3.44 -0.90
CA LEU A 63 2.04 -3.10 -2.21
C LEU A 63 2.59 -4.32 -2.95
N LEU A 64 3.16 -5.30 -2.23
CA LEU A 64 3.62 -6.57 -2.81
C LEU A 64 2.46 -7.50 -3.20
N CYS A 65 1.34 -7.44 -2.49
CA CYS A 65 0.17 -8.28 -2.76
C CYS A 65 -0.65 -7.81 -3.98
N THR A 66 -0.52 -6.53 -4.34
CA THR A 66 -1.28 -5.89 -5.43
C THR A 66 -0.52 -5.85 -6.77
N GLN A 67 0.60 -6.57 -6.86
CA GLN A 67 1.37 -6.73 -8.08
C GLN A 67 0.53 -7.41 -9.18
N ARG A 68 0.62 -6.88 -10.41
CA ARG A 68 -0.16 -7.36 -11.57
C ARG A 68 0.22 -8.80 -11.94
N ASP A 69 1.52 -9.07 -11.99
CA ASP A 69 2.03 -10.37 -12.41
C ASP A 69 1.84 -11.41 -11.29
N ARG A 70 1.27 -12.55 -11.66
CA ARG A 70 1.02 -13.66 -10.73
C ARG A 70 2.30 -14.15 -10.06
N GLU A 71 3.39 -14.14 -10.80
CA GLU A 71 4.71 -14.58 -10.32
C GLU A 71 5.32 -13.60 -9.29
N ASP A 72 4.92 -12.33 -9.32
CA ASP A 72 5.38 -11.33 -8.38
C ASP A 72 4.53 -11.30 -7.10
N ARG A 73 3.25 -11.70 -7.18
CA ARG A 73 2.36 -11.83 -6.03
C ARG A 73 2.94 -12.83 -5.03
N ARG A 74 3.14 -12.37 -3.80
CA ARG A 74 3.60 -13.22 -2.70
C ARG A 74 2.54 -14.28 -2.38
N THR A 75 2.98 -15.47 -1.99
CA THR A 75 2.05 -16.51 -1.50
C THR A 75 1.47 -16.08 -0.15
N MET A 76 0.31 -16.61 0.24
CA MET A 76 -0.24 -16.24 1.55
C MET A 76 0.64 -16.66 2.72
N ALA A 77 1.40 -17.76 2.58
CA ALA A 77 2.41 -18.14 3.57
C ALA A 77 3.50 -17.07 3.69
N ASP A 78 4.03 -16.58 2.55
CA ASP A 78 5.03 -15.52 2.55
C ASP A 78 4.51 -14.22 3.17
N VAL A 79 3.26 -13.86 2.88
CA VAL A 79 2.62 -12.67 3.45
C VAL A 79 2.56 -12.74 4.97
N LEU A 80 2.19 -13.88 5.54
CA LEU A 80 2.15 -14.06 6.99
C LEU A 80 3.54 -13.98 7.62
N GLU A 81 4.54 -14.64 7.02
CA GLU A 81 5.92 -14.57 7.50
C GLU A 81 6.49 -13.15 7.41
N MET A 82 6.15 -12.40 6.36
CA MET A 82 6.53 -11.00 6.21
C MET A 82 5.89 -10.11 7.28
N LEU A 83 4.58 -10.30 7.56
CA LEU A 83 3.88 -9.54 8.61
C LEU A 83 4.45 -9.81 10.00
N HIS A 84 4.76 -11.07 10.32
CA HIS A 84 5.45 -11.43 11.56
C HIS A 84 6.92 -10.98 11.62
N GLY A 85 7.47 -10.48 10.50
CA GLY A 85 8.87 -10.05 10.43
C GLY A 85 9.88 -11.19 10.37
N HIS A 86 9.42 -12.41 10.11
CA HIS A 86 10.28 -13.58 9.90
C HIS A 86 10.86 -13.63 8.49
N LYS A 87 10.31 -12.83 7.57
CA LYS A 87 10.76 -12.74 6.18
C LYS A 87 10.97 -11.28 5.76
N GLU A 88 12.07 -11.04 5.06
CA GLU A 88 12.39 -9.72 4.52
C GLU A 88 11.40 -9.28 3.43
N LEU A 89 11.17 -7.97 3.37
CA LEU A 89 10.32 -7.36 2.36
C LEU A 89 11.13 -7.07 1.10
N HIS A 90 10.58 -7.47 -0.04
CA HIS A 90 11.17 -7.16 -1.33
C HIS A 90 10.71 -5.78 -1.80
N ILE A 91 11.49 -5.17 -2.69
CA ILE A 91 11.13 -3.90 -3.33
C ILE A 91 9.92 -4.16 -4.25
N PRO A 92 8.72 -3.59 -3.95
CA PRO A 92 7.58 -3.71 -4.85
C PRO A 92 7.88 -3.06 -6.21
N LYS A 93 7.38 -3.66 -7.29
CA LYS A 93 7.49 -3.09 -8.64
C LYS A 93 6.42 -2.03 -8.86
N MET A 94 6.71 -1.09 -9.77
CA MET A 94 5.79 -0.02 -10.12
C MET A 94 4.44 -0.61 -10.56
N PRO A 95 3.33 -0.23 -9.89
CA PRO A 95 2.03 -0.74 -10.23
C PRO A 95 1.64 -0.29 -11.64
N SER A 96 1.10 -1.20 -12.45
CA SER A 96 0.75 -0.91 -13.84
C SER A 96 -0.31 0.18 -14.00
N TRP A 97 -1.07 0.51 -12.96
CA TRP A 97 -2.04 1.60 -12.97
C TRP A 97 -1.42 3.01 -12.85
N PHE A 98 -0.09 3.10 -12.77
CA PHE A 98 0.68 4.33 -13.08
C PHE A 98 1.04 4.48 -14.55
N GLN A 99 0.96 3.40 -15.34
CA GLN A 99 1.08 3.51 -16.78
C GLN A 99 -0.29 3.96 -17.27
N GLU A 100 -0.44 5.25 -17.54
CA GLU A 100 -1.51 5.71 -18.40
C GLU A 100 -1.41 4.90 -19.69
N ASP A 101 -2.48 4.23 -20.08
CA ASP A 101 -2.58 3.65 -21.41
C ASP A 101 -2.52 4.84 -22.39
N GLY A 102 -1.31 5.18 -22.86
CA GLY A 102 -1.07 6.13 -23.94
C GLY A 102 -1.57 5.63 -25.30
N ASN A 103 -2.62 4.81 -25.31
CA ASN A 103 -3.28 4.33 -26.50
C ASN A 103 -4.80 4.41 -26.33
N SER A 104 -5.32 5.62 -26.10
CA SER A 104 -6.59 5.99 -26.71
C SER A 104 -6.36 6.09 -28.23
N SER A 105 -6.37 4.93 -28.91
CA SER A 105 -6.58 4.92 -30.36
C SER A 105 -7.97 5.51 -30.61
N PRO A 106 -8.10 6.58 -31.43
CA PRO A 106 -9.41 7.04 -31.85
C PRO A 106 -9.98 6.04 -32.86
N LEU A 107 -11.17 5.52 -32.57
CA LEU A 107 -12.10 5.03 -33.57
C LEU A 107 -13.36 5.89 -33.50
#